data_AF-Q7PNB3-F1
#
_entry.id   AF-Q7PNB3-F1
#
_cell.length_a   1.000
_cell.length_b   1.000
_cell.length_c   1.000
_cell.angle_alpha   90.00
_cell.angle_beta   90.00
_cell.angle_gamma   90.00
#
_symmetry.space_group_name_H-M   'P 1'
#
loop_
_entity.id
_entity.type
_entity.pdbx_description
1 polymer ?
#
loop_
_entity_poly.entity_id
_entity_poly.type
_entity_poly.pdbx_seq_one_letter_code
_entity_poly.pdbx_strand_id
1 'polypeptide(L)'
;MGGCCSNWSPTGKRLCALGSTTALCVFALALGLVWPALIWQIAKREFVLEPGTEVYKNWIEPPIDTYLELYLWNWTNADAYLTEKPHLEQLGPYTFREVHERVNLKWNDNDTLTFQQRRIWYHVPELSAGDYETDRVVTINPVLLTVGYALRNEPEFLFYVDGIIMLNGLATTPFYDVLVREMIFEGYDDTLLTNLLALLALLPEESRPPIDLPPYDRFGWFFGRNGSETYDGTFTIGTGKDSVYNTGVMRLWNGANATDYYRGECGRIRGTTGEVWPPWGRTLTGTPPSVSVFAPDVCSSVTLEYAEEMERYGIDGLRWIGTDRVFDNGLHYPETECQCTAEDVADCPLLDNGAMDVSRCKFGAPATVSYPHFYLANESYLKGISGMQPNEKEHRFEMELEPYTGVPLGVRAQLQVNLDVKQYGMTLLKGIPEVMLPVLWFRQTASLTEELADDIKLILILPDIGVYVAYALGALGIIGLVLAVYFSVTRWKLQSPPQPVEAKTAL
;
A
#
# COMPACT_ATOMS: atom_id res chain seq x y z
N MET A 1 -50.38 23.31 -32.97
CA MET A 1 -49.10 23.91 -32.51
C MET A 1 -48.27 24.24 -33.73
N GLY A 2 -48.21 25.52 -34.12
CA GLY A 2 -47.44 25.97 -35.27
C GLY A 2 -45.96 25.95 -34.95
N GLY A 3 -45.18 25.09 -35.60
CA GLY A 3 -43.72 25.07 -35.46
C GLY A 3 -43.10 26.40 -35.92
N CYS A 4 -41.97 26.78 -35.32
CA CYS A 4 -41.26 28.07 -35.45
C CYS A 4 -40.95 28.55 -36.90
N CYS A 5 -41.27 27.78 -37.94
CA CYS A 5 -40.99 28.08 -39.34
C CYS A 5 -42.24 28.15 -40.24
N SER A 6 -43.47 28.13 -39.71
CA SER A 6 -44.69 28.05 -40.54
C SER A 6 -44.80 29.17 -41.59
N ASN A 7 -44.43 30.40 -41.24
CA ASN A 7 -44.54 31.60 -42.07
C ASN A 7 -43.33 31.87 -43.00
N TRP A 8 -42.34 30.98 -43.06
CA TRP A 8 -41.13 31.22 -43.85
C TRP A 8 -41.30 30.83 -45.33
N SER A 9 -40.60 31.55 -46.22
CA SER A 9 -40.53 31.20 -47.64
C SER A 9 -39.94 29.79 -47.84
N PRO A 10 -40.28 29.07 -48.94
CA PRO A 10 -39.72 27.75 -49.21
C PRO A 10 -38.19 27.72 -49.22
N THR A 11 -37.55 28.80 -49.68
CA THR A 11 -36.09 28.98 -49.66
C THR A 11 -35.57 29.14 -48.23
N GLY A 12 -36.25 29.93 -47.40
CA GLY A 12 -35.91 30.08 -45.98
C GLY A 12 -36.02 28.77 -45.20
N LYS A 13 -37.04 27.95 -45.49
CA LYS A 13 -37.20 26.62 -44.88
C LYS A 13 -36.06 25.66 -45.25
N ARG A 14 -35.57 25.70 -46.50
CA ARG A 14 -34.42 24.88 -46.96
C ARG A 14 -33.11 25.31 -46.30
N LEU A 15 -32.84 26.62 -46.28
CA LEU A 15 -31.65 27.18 -45.63
C LEU A 15 -31.64 26.88 -44.13
N CYS A 16 -32.78 26.96 -43.46
CA CYS A 16 -32.91 26.60 -42.05
C CYS A 16 -32.61 25.12 -41.80
N ALA A 17 -33.16 24.21 -42.62
CA ALA A 17 -32.95 22.77 -42.47
C ALA A 17 -31.50 22.34 -42.77
N LEU A 18 -30.88 22.91 -43.81
CA LEU A 18 -29.46 22.68 -44.10
C LEU A 18 -28.56 23.29 -43.03
N GLY A 19 -28.88 24.50 -42.56
CA GLY A 19 -28.14 25.18 -41.51
C GLY A 19 -28.19 24.43 -40.18
N SER A 20 -29.37 23.97 -39.74
CA SER A 20 -29.53 23.25 -38.48
C SER A 20 -28.85 21.88 -38.48
N THR A 21 -28.95 21.13 -39.57
CA THR A 21 -28.30 19.81 -39.71
C THR A 21 -26.78 19.94 -39.84
N THR A 22 -26.29 20.94 -40.57
CA THR A 22 -24.85 21.24 -40.62
C THR A 22 -24.33 21.68 -39.25
N ALA A 23 -25.05 22.55 -38.54
CA ALA A 23 -24.69 22.97 -37.19
C ALA A 23 -24.64 21.79 -36.21
N LEU A 24 -25.59 20.85 -36.31
CA LEU A 24 -25.60 19.64 -35.51
C LEU A 24 -24.38 18.74 -35.80
N CYS A 25 -24.02 18.56 -37.07
CA CYS A 25 -22.81 17.82 -37.44
C CYS A 25 -21.53 18.50 -36.91
N VAL A 26 -21.43 19.83 -37.01
CA VAL A 26 -20.29 20.59 -36.49
C VAL A 26 -20.23 20.49 -34.97
N PHE A 27 -21.37 20.60 -34.29
CA PHE A 27 -21.44 20.44 -32.84
C PHE A 27 -21.04 19.03 -32.40
N ALA A 28 -21.52 17.99 -33.10
CA ALA A 28 -21.13 16.61 -32.83
C ALA A 28 -19.62 16.40 -33.01
N LEU A 29 -19.03 16.93 -34.08
CA LEU A 29 -17.59 16.85 -34.30
C LEU A 29 -16.80 17.60 -33.22
N ALA A 30 -17.25 18.80 -32.84
CA ALA A 30 -16.63 19.58 -31.78
C ALA A 30 -16.72 18.85 -30.43
N LEU A 31 -17.88 18.27 -30.10
CA LEU A 31 -18.08 17.47 -28.90
C LEU A 31 -17.14 16.26 -28.89
N GLY A 32 -17.07 15.48 -29.96
CA GLY A 32 -16.22 14.28 -30.03
C GLY A 32 -14.71 14.57 -29.92
N LEU A 33 -14.25 15.72 -30.43
CA LEU A 33 -12.84 16.11 -30.36
C LEU A 33 -12.47 16.83 -29.05
N VAL A 34 -13.34 17.73 -28.58
CA VAL A 34 -13.05 18.58 -27.42
C VAL A 34 -13.39 17.88 -26.11
N TRP A 35 -14.40 17.02 -26.08
CA TRP A 35 -14.84 16.37 -24.84
C TRP A 35 -13.75 15.51 -24.19
N PRO A 36 -13.08 14.57 -24.89
CA PRO A 36 -12.04 13.76 -24.25
C PRO A 36 -10.88 14.61 -23.75
N ALA A 37 -10.50 15.65 -24.52
CA ALA A 37 -9.45 16.57 -24.11
C ALA A 37 -9.84 17.39 -22.87
N LEU A 38 -11.09 17.87 -22.81
CA LEU A 38 -11.62 18.61 -21.66
C LEU A 38 -11.66 17.73 -20.40
N ILE A 39 -12.24 16.53 -20.51
CA ILE A 39 -12.33 15.59 -19.37
C ILE A 39 -10.93 15.21 -18.89
N TRP A 40 -9.99 14.96 -19.79
CA TRP A 40 -8.61 14.68 -19.42
C TRP A 40 -7.93 15.84 -18.69
N GLN A 41 -8.20 17.09 -19.08
CA GLN A 41 -7.69 18.28 -18.38
C GLN A 41 -8.30 18.44 -16.99
N ILE A 42 -9.58 18.08 -16.82
CA ILE A 42 -10.25 18.08 -15.51
C ILE A 42 -9.65 16.97 -14.64
N ALA A 43 -9.58 15.74 -15.15
CA ALA A 43 -9.01 14.59 -14.44
C ALA A 43 -7.58 14.87 -13.97
N LYS A 44 -6.73 15.45 -14.83
CA LYS A 44 -5.38 15.85 -14.45
C LYS A 44 -5.31 16.79 -13.27
N ARG A 45 -6.28 17.70 -13.10
CA ARG A 45 -6.37 18.60 -11.94
C ARG A 45 -6.86 17.86 -10.71
N GLU A 46 -7.85 16.99 -10.86
CA GLU A 46 -8.38 16.17 -9.75
C GLU A 46 -7.37 15.15 -9.22
N PHE A 47 -6.41 14.72 -10.05
CA PHE A 47 -5.32 13.82 -9.64
C PHE A 47 -4.15 14.53 -8.94
N VAL A 48 -4.15 15.85 -8.84
CA VAL A 48 -3.15 16.58 -8.06
C VAL A 48 -3.57 16.50 -6.58
N LEU A 49 -2.64 16.09 -5.72
CA LEU A 49 -2.85 16.11 -4.28
C LEU A 49 -2.78 17.57 -3.78
N GLU A 50 -3.92 18.27 -3.80
CA GLU A 50 -4.05 19.62 -3.24
C GLU A 50 -5.44 19.90 -2.65
N PRO A 51 -5.56 20.83 -1.68
CA PRO A 51 -6.83 21.11 -1.03
C PRO A 51 -7.92 21.49 -2.03
N GLY A 52 -9.04 20.75 -2.01
CA GLY A 52 -10.20 20.95 -2.88
C GLY A 52 -10.39 19.86 -3.94
N THR A 53 -9.34 19.12 -4.30
CA THR A 53 -9.41 17.98 -5.21
C THR A 53 -10.00 16.74 -4.54
N GLU A 54 -10.61 15.84 -5.32
CA GLU A 54 -11.12 14.57 -4.79
C GLU A 54 -10.02 13.66 -4.24
N VAL A 55 -8.85 13.59 -4.89
CA VAL A 55 -7.72 12.80 -4.38
C VAL A 55 -7.28 13.28 -3.00
N TYR A 56 -7.23 14.59 -2.76
CA TYR A 56 -6.89 15.12 -1.44
C TYR A 56 -7.95 14.80 -0.39
N LYS A 57 -9.24 14.90 -0.73
CA LYS A 57 -10.33 14.55 0.20
C LYS A 57 -10.24 13.09 0.62
N ASN A 58 -10.13 12.17 -0.35
CA ASN A 58 -10.03 10.74 -0.10
C ASN A 58 -8.73 10.35 0.62
N TRP A 59 -7.66 11.14 0.47
CA TRP A 59 -6.42 10.90 1.20
C TRP A 59 -6.47 11.37 2.66
N ILE A 60 -7.20 12.46 2.95
CA ILE A 60 -7.41 12.96 4.31
C ILE A 60 -8.47 12.14 5.05
N GLU A 61 -9.56 11.78 4.36
CA GLU A 61 -10.69 11.04 4.90
C GLU A 61 -11.05 9.92 3.91
N PRO A 62 -10.38 8.76 4.00
CA PRO A 62 -10.64 7.63 3.10
C PRO A 62 -12.09 7.15 3.19
N PRO A 63 -12.77 6.91 2.06
CA PRO A 63 -14.16 6.47 2.03
C PRO A 63 -14.35 4.99 2.38
N ILE A 64 -13.26 4.26 2.67
CA ILE A 64 -13.27 2.84 3.01
C ILE A 64 -12.59 2.62 4.37
N ASP A 65 -13.16 1.71 5.15
CA ASP A 65 -12.52 1.26 6.39
C ASP A 65 -11.32 0.36 6.06
N THR A 66 -10.24 0.57 6.81
CA THR A 66 -9.07 -0.31 6.81
C THR A 66 -9.11 -1.15 8.09
N TYR A 67 -8.80 -2.44 7.99
CA TYR A 67 -8.74 -3.35 9.13
C TYR A 67 -7.33 -3.92 9.27
N LEU A 68 -6.80 -3.88 10.50
CA LEU A 68 -5.60 -4.57 10.92
C LEU A 68 -6.00 -5.81 11.72
N GLU A 69 -5.73 -6.98 11.18
CA GLU A 69 -5.89 -8.27 11.84
C GLU A 69 -4.53 -8.72 12.35
N LEU A 70 -4.41 -8.95 13.66
CA LEU A 70 -3.19 -9.40 14.31
C LEU A 70 -3.31 -10.86 14.74
N TYR A 71 -2.28 -11.64 14.44
CA TYR A 71 -2.16 -13.03 14.80
C TYR A 71 -0.88 -13.22 15.60
N LEU A 72 -0.99 -13.84 16.77
CA LEU A 72 0.16 -14.11 17.64
C LEU A 72 0.53 -15.59 17.61
N TRP A 73 1.81 -15.89 17.77
CA TRP A 73 2.30 -17.26 17.88
C TRP A 73 2.52 -17.63 19.34
N ASN A 74 1.65 -18.50 19.86
CA ASN A 74 1.75 -19.03 21.21
C ASN A 74 2.63 -20.28 21.25
N TRP A 75 3.71 -20.23 22.02
CA TRP A 75 4.62 -21.36 22.21
C TRP A 75 4.10 -22.29 23.31
N THR A 76 3.37 -23.34 22.91
CA THR A 76 2.58 -24.17 23.83
C THR A 76 3.39 -25.18 24.63
N ASN A 77 4.55 -25.61 24.13
CA ASN A 77 5.49 -26.50 24.84
C ASN A 77 6.77 -25.76 25.28
N ALA A 78 6.67 -24.47 25.63
CA ALA A 78 7.81 -23.65 26.03
C ALA A 78 8.52 -24.17 27.28
N ASP A 79 7.84 -24.90 28.17
CA ASP A 79 8.43 -25.55 29.35
C ASP A 79 9.36 -26.73 29.00
N ALA A 80 9.15 -27.36 27.83
CA ALA A 80 9.92 -28.50 27.34
C ALA A 80 11.01 -28.12 26.31
N TYR A 81 11.33 -26.82 26.16
CA TYR A 81 12.23 -26.30 25.11
C TYR A 81 13.63 -26.94 25.05
N LEU A 82 14.11 -27.53 26.15
CA LEU A 82 15.41 -28.19 26.23
C LEU A 82 15.43 -29.56 25.53
N THR A 83 14.27 -30.18 25.35
CA THR A 83 14.14 -31.55 24.83
C THR A 83 13.30 -31.63 23.58
N GLU A 84 12.39 -30.67 23.39
CA GLU A 84 11.45 -30.65 22.29
C GLU A 84 11.66 -29.43 21.41
N LYS A 85 11.38 -29.59 20.11
CA LYS A 85 11.33 -28.45 19.19
C LYS A 85 10.10 -27.57 19.50
N PRO A 86 10.15 -26.26 19.21
CA PRO A 86 9.01 -25.38 19.43
C PRO A 86 7.74 -25.85 18.71
N HIS A 87 6.65 -25.92 19.46
CA HIS A 87 5.30 -26.07 18.94
C HIS A 87 4.54 -24.76 19.13
N LEU A 88 4.11 -24.19 18.00
CA LEU A 88 3.44 -22.90 17.95
C LEU A 88 1.98 -23.10 17.55
N GLU A 89 1.08 -22.50 18.31
CA GLU A 89 -0.33 -22.38 17.95
C GLU A 89 -0.65 -20.91 17.66
N GLN A 90 -1.42 -20.70 16.58
CA GLN A 90 -1.84 -19.35 16.21
C GLN A 90 -2.99 -18.89 17.10
N LEU A 91 -2.87 -17.69 17.65
CA LEU A 91 -3.94 -16.97 18.31
C LEU A 91 -4.43 -15.82 17.40
N GLY A 92 -5.75 -15.61 17.37
CA GLY A 92 -6.38 -14.53 16.60
C GLY A 92 -7.23 -15.01 15.41
N PRO A 93 -7.67 -14.08 14.53
CA PRO A 93 -7.26 -12.68 14.53
C PRO A 93 -7.78 -11.90 15.75
N TYR A 94 -6.99 -10.93 16.18
CA TYR A 94 -7.44 -9.79 16.97
C TYR A 94 -7.56 -8.60 16.01
N THR A 95 -8.79 -8.17 15.76
CA THR A 95 -9.10 -7.28 14.63
C THR A 95 -9.33 -5.85 15.12
N PHE A 96 -8.71 -4.89 14.43
CA PHE A 96 -8.79 -3.48 14.74
C PHE A 96 -9.18 -2.70 13.49
N ARG A 97 -10.16 -1.82 13.61
CA ARG A 97 -10.42 -0.80 12.60
C ARG A 97 -9.36 0.28 12.72
N GLU A 98 -8.68 0.53 11.62
CA GLU A 98 -7.55 1.44 11.53
C GLU A 98 -7.97 2.75 10.87
N VAL A 99 -7.64 3.86 11.53
CA VAL A 99 -7.89 5.22 11.04
C VAL A 99 -6.56 5.96 10.95
N HIS A 100 -6.33 6.62 9.81
CA HIS A 100 -5.13 7.41 9.58
C HIS A 100 -5.46 8.90 9.64
N GLU A 101 -4.84 9.64 10.55
CA GLU A 101 -4.92 11.10 10.59
C GLU A 101 -3.62 11.71 10.07
N ARG A 102 -3.72 12.61 9.08
CA ARG A 102 -2.59 13.38 8.57
C ARG A 102 -2.37 14.61 9.42
N VAL A 103 -1.18 14.75 9.98
CA VAL A 103 -0.81 15.86 10.87
C VAL A 103 0.46 16.56 10.38
N ASN A 104 0.64 17.81 10.82
CA ASN A 104 1.83 18.61 10.53
C ASN A 104 2.12 18.76 9.01
N LEU A 105 1.05 18.92 8.21
CA LEU A 105 1.17 19.09 6.75
C LEU A 105 1.95 20.37 6.41
N LYS A 106 2.99 20.21 5.61
CA LYS A 106 3.84 21.28 5.11
C LYS A 106 3.99 21.17 3.59
N TRP A 107 3.42 22.14 2.89
CA TRP A 107 3.58 22.30 1.45
C TRP A 107 4.93 22.95 1.15
N ASN A 108 5.72 22.33 0.28
CA ASN A 108 7.05 22.80 -0.09
C ASN A 108 7.04 23.42 -1.50
N ASP A 109 7.98 24.32 -1.78
CA ASP A 109 8.07 25.04 -3.05
C ASP A 109 8.42 24.15 -4.26
N ASN A 110 8.84 22.91 -4.02
CA ASN A 110 9.23 21.92 -5.04
C ASN A 110 8.12 20.90 -5.34
N ASP A 111 6.85 21.34 -5.32
CA ASP A 111 5.67 20.51 -5.66
C ASP A 111 5.54 19.24 -4.80
N THR A 112 5.92 19.37 -3.54
CA THR A 112 6.14 18.26 -2.62
C THR A 112 5.41 18.56 -1.30
N LEU A 113 4.87 17.52 -0.66
CA LEU A 113 4.13 17.62 0.61
C LEU A 113 4.86 16.80 1.67
N THR A 114 5.24 17.46 2.77
CA THR A 114 5.80 16.80 3.95
C THR A 114 4.72 16.68 5.03
N PHE A 115 4.59 15.52 5.66
CA PHE A 115 3.60 15.28 6.71
C PHE A 115 4.04 14.17 7.66
N GLN A 116 3.31 14.06 8.76
CA GLN A 116 3.35 12.96 9.70
C GLN A 116 1.96 12.31 9.77
N GLN A 117 1.89 11.08 10.26
CA GLN A 117 0.63 10.37 10.38
C GLN A 117 0.44 9.82 11.78
N ARG A 118 -0.80 9.90 12.28
CA ARG A 118 -1.25 9.11 13.41
C ARG A 118 -2.03 7.92 12.88
N ARG A 119 -1.65 6.72 13.31
CA ARG A 119 -2.42 5.50 13.10
C ARG A 119 -3.19 5.22 14.39
N ILE A 120 -4.51 5.13 14.28
CA ILE A 120 -5.40 4.93 15.42
C ILE A 120 -6.14 3.61 15.24
N TRP A 121 -6.05 2.74 16.23
CA TRP A 121 -6.64 1.41 16.20
C TRP A 121 -7.79 1.28 17.19
N TYR A 122 -8.95 0.85 16.69
CA TYR A 122 -10.14 0.57 17.48
C TYR A 122 -10.44 -0.93 17.40
N HIS A 123 -10.39 -1.64 18.52
CA HIS A 123 -10.69 -3.08 18.56
C HIS A 123 -12.13 -3.35 18.10
N VAL A 124 -12.32 -4.38 17.28
CA VAL A 124 -13.61 -4.82 16.71
C VAL A 124 -13.87 -6.27 17.15
N PRO A 125 -14.45 -6.50 18.34
CA PRO A 125 -14.66 -7.84 18.89
C PRO A 125 -15.44 -8.77 17.97
N GLU A 126 -16.36 -8.24 17.16
CA GLU A 126 -17.22 -9.03 16.27
C GLU A 126 -16.45 -9.65 15.09
N LEU A 127 -15.27 -9.09 14.77
CA LEU A 127 -14.36 -9.60 13.74
C LEU A 127 -13.11 -10.27 14.33
N SER A 128 -13.01 -10.35 15.66
CA SER A 128 -11.94 -11.06 16.37
C SER A 128 -12.38 -12.50 16.67
N ALA A 129 -11.48 -13.46 16.47
CA ALA A 129 -11.72 -14.84 16.89
C ALA A 129 -11.27 -15.11 18.33
N GLY A 130 -10.20 -14.41 18.77
CA GLY A 130 -9.70 -14.47 20.15
C GLY A 130 -10.32 -13.41 21.06
N ASP A 131 -10.24 -13.63 22.36
CA ASP A 131 -10.62 -12.65 23.37
C ASP A 131 -9.41 -11.76 23.71
N TYR A 132 -9.37 -10.57 23.09
CA TYR A 132 -8.30 -9.59 23.27
C TYR A 132 -8.02 -9.22 24.74
N GLU A 133 -9.05 -9.28 25.60
CA GLU A 133 -8.94 -8.84 26.99
C GLU A 133 -8.41 -9.93 27.93
N THR A 134 -8.60 -11.21 27.57
CA THR A 134 -8.33 -12.33 28.47
C THR A 134 -7.37 -13.37 27.93
N ASP A 135 -7.20 -13.46 26.61
CA ASP A 135 -6.24 -14.37 26.00
C ASP A 135 -4.82 -14.05 26.45
N ARG A 136 -4.01 -15.09 26.57
CA ARG A 136 -2.60 -15.02 26.97
C ARG A 136 -1.73 -15.66 25.91
N VAL A 137 -0.55 -15.11 25.75
CA VAL A 137 0.47 -15.61 24.82
C VAL A 137 1.75 -15.89 25.57
N VAL A 138 2.32 -17.07 25.32
CA VAL A 138 3.65 -17.46 25.78
C VAL A 138 4.62 -17.35 24.61
N THR A 139 5.70 -16.59 24.77
CA THR A 139 6.75 -16.46 23.74
C THR A 139 8.09 -16.10 24.36
N ILE A 140 9.14 -16.05 23.53
CA ILE A 140 10.50 -15.70 23.95
C ILE A 140 10.60 -14.21 24.32
N ASN A 141 11.40 -13.89 25.34
CA ASN A 141 11.66 -12.53 25.78
C ASN A 141 12.51 -11.79 24.73
N PRO A 142 11.94 -10.80 24.00
CA PRO A 142 12.67 -10.09 22.96
C PRO A 142 13.76 -9.18 23.53
N VAL A 143 13.56 -8.57 24.71
CA VAL A 143 14.56 -7.70 25.35
C VAL A 143 15.80 -8.50 25.74
N LEU A 144 15.61 -9.68 26.32
CA LEU A 144 16.70 -10.61 26.69
C LEU A 144 17.48 -11.06 25.44
N LEU A 145 16.78 -11.38 24.35
CA LEU A 145 17.40 -11.71 23.07
C LEU A 145 18.19 -10.52 22.50
N THR A 146 17.65 -9.31 22.55
CA THR A 146 18.33 -8.10 22.08
C THR A 146 19.65 -7.87 22.82
N VAL A 147 19.66 -8.03 24.15
CA VAL A 147 20.90 -7.90 24.95
C VAL A 147 21.94 -8.93 24.53
N GLY A 148 21.55 -10.20 24.43
CA GLY A 148 22.45 -11.27 24.00
C GLY A 148 22.99 -11.03 22.59
N TYR A 149 22.09 -10.70 21.65
CA TYR A 149 22.46 -10.41 20.27
C TYR A 149 23.40 -9.21 20.18
N ALA A 150 23.07 -8.07 20.80
CA ALA A 150 23.88 -6.86 20.74
C ALA A 150 25.31 -7.07 21.28
N LEU A 151 25.47 -7.89 22.31
CA LEU A 151 26.76 -8.14 22.97
C LEU A 151 27.46 -9.42 22.51
N ARG A 152 26.96 -10.11 21.48
CA ARG A 152 27.47 -11.41 21.01
C ARG A 152 28.95 -11.40 20.62
N ASN A 153 29.47 -10.24 20.21
CA ASN A 153 30.86 -10.04 19.81
C ASN A 153 31.75 -9.49 20.95
N GLU A 154 31.17 -9.24 22.14
CA GLU A 154 31.83 -8.65 23.31
C GLU A 154 31.69 -9.57 24.54
N PRO A 155 32.30 -10.78 24.54
CA PRO A 155 32.00 -11.84 25.50
C PRO A 155 32.36 -11.48 26.95
N GLU A 156 33.39 -10.67 27.18
CA GLU A 156 33.74 -10.19 28.52
C GLU A 156 32.66 -9.27 29.08
N PHE A 157 32.17 -8.33 28.28
CA PHE A 157 31.12 -7.41 28.69
C PHE A 157 29.78 -8.13 28.87
N LEU A 158 29.45 -9.04 27.95
CA LEU A 158 28.30 -9.94 28.05
C LEU A 158 28.30 -10.71 29.38
N PHE A 159 29.44 -11.27 29.79
CA PHE A 159 29.55 -12.01 31.06
C PHE A 159 29.19 -11.13 32.27
N TYR A 160 29.64 -9.87 32.30
CA TYR A 160 29.29 -8.94 33.38
C TYR A 160 27.80 -8.58 33.36
N VAL A 161 27.24 -8.28 32.18
CA VAL A 161 25.82 -7.94 32.04
C VAL A 161 24.93 -9.12 32.42
N ASP A 162 25.20 -10.31 31.91
CA ASP A 162 24.49 -11.54 32.26
C ASP A 162 24.57 -11.83 33.77
N GLY A 163 25.75 -11.65 34.38
CA GLY A 163 25.93 -11.74 35.83
C GLY A 163 25.05 -10.75 36.62
N ILE A 164 24.94 -9.50 36.17
CA ILE A 164 24.06 -8.48 36.79
C ILE A 164 22.59 -8.89 36.66
N ILE A 165 22.17 -9.35 35.48
CA ILE A 165 20.80 -9.83 35.23
C ILE A 165 20.44 -10.95 36.20
N MET A 166 21.33 -11.95 36.32
CA MET A 166 21.12 -13.12 37.17
C MET A 166 21.16 -12.80 38.66
N LEU A 167 22.14 -12.00 39.13
CA LEU A 167 22.31 -11.68 40.55
C LEU A 167 21.19 -10.81 41.11
N ASN A 168 20.61 -9.93 40.27
CA ASN A 168 19.53 -9.02 40.68
C ASN A 168 18.14 -9.55 40.28
N GLY A 169 18.05 -10.70 39.61
CA GLY A 169 16.79 -11.28 39.16
C GLY A 169 16.03 -10.38 38.18
N LEU A 170 16.74 -9.66 37.30
CA LEU A 170 16.12 -8.74 36.34
C LEU A 170 15.31 -9.49 35.27
N ALA A 171 15.72 -10.73 35.00
CA ALA A 171 14.95 -11.73 34.28
C ALA A 171 15.16 -13.08 34.99
N THR A 172 14.11 -13.90 35.06
CA THR A 172 14.15 -15.20 35.74
C THR A 172 13.88 -16.38 34.81
N THR A 173 13.30 -16.10 33.65
CA THR A 173 12.94 -17.05 32.59
C THR A 173 13.24 -16.40 31.24
N PRO A 174 13.59 -17.17 30.20
CA PRO A 174 13.73 -16.64 28.85
C PRO A 174 12.39 -16.35 28.18
N PHE A 175 11.26 -16.69 28.81
CA PHE A 175 9.93 -16.54 28.24
C PHE A 175 9.10 -15.50 28.98
N TYR A 176 8.14 -14.93 28.29
CA TYR A 176 7.03 -14.21 28.90
C TYR A 176 5.72 -14.95 28.69
N ASP A 177 4.84 -14.80 29.68
CA ASP A 177 3.45 -15.21 29.66
C ASP A 177 2.66 -13.95 30.03
N VAL A 178 2.01 -13.33 29.05
CA VAL A 178 1.33 -12.02 29.20
C VAL A 178 0.01 -12.01 28.45
N LEU A 179 -0.85 -11.04 28.77
CA LEU A 179 -2.10 -10.85 28.04
C LEU A 179 -1.82 -10.36 26.62
N VAL A 180 -2.71 -10.73 25.69
CA VAL A 180 -2.62 -10.29 24.30
C VAL A 180 -2.66 -8.76 24.19
N ARG A 181 -3.53 -8.08 24.96
CA ARG A 181 -3.57 -6.61 24.97
C ARG A 181 -2.26 -5.97 25.43
N GLU A 182 -1.56 -6.58 26.37
CA GLU A 182 -0.25 -6.12 26.87
C GLU A 182 0.82 -6.35 25.81
N MET A 183 0.84 -7.54 25.20
CA MET A 183 1.81 -7.89 24.15
C MET A 183 1.68 -7.00 22.91
N ILE A 184 0.47 -6.56 22.57
CA ILE A 184 0.20 -5.74 21.38
C ILE A 184 0.34 -4.25 21.70
N PHE A 185 -0.62 -3.64 22.43
CA PHE A 185 -0.76 -2.18 22.52
C PHE A 185 -0.50 -1.60 23.92
N GLU A 186 -0.93 -2.26 25.00
CA GLU A 186 -0.85 -1.70 26.37
C GLU A 186 0.57 -1.75 26.96
N GLY A 187 1.39 -2.69 26.48
CA GLY A 187 2.73 -2.95 26.97
C GLY A 187 2.72 -3.64 28.34
N TYR A 188 3.57 -4.65 28.53
CA TYR A 188 3.84 -5.21 29.85
C TYR A 188 5.07 -4.54 30.48
N ASP A 189 5.07 -4.49 31.81
CA ASP A 189 6.21 -3.96 32.58
C ASP A 189 7.38 -4.96 32.51
N ASP A 190 8.43 -4.61 31.77
CA ASP A 190 9.64 -5.41 31.64
C ASP A 190 10.73 -4.87 32.59
N THR A 191 11.05 -5.67 33.60
CA THR A 191 12.02 -5.31 34.64
C THR A 191 13.44 -5.19 34.05
N LEU A 192 13.80 -6.03 33.08
CA LEU A 192 15.09 -5.97 32.41
C LEU A 192 15.21 -4.68 31.59
N LEU A 193 14.20 -4.38 30.77
CA LEU A 193 14.15 -3.16 29.94
C LEU A 193 14.26 -1.91 30.81
N THR A 194 13.43 -1.79 31.84
CA THR A 194 13.37 -0.60 32.69
C THR A 194 14.70 -0.33 33.38
N ASN A 195 15.32 -1.38 33.93
CA ASN A 195 16.60 -1.25 34.63
C ASN A 195 17.76 -0.99 33.67
N LEU A 196 17.76 -1.59 32.47
CA LEU A 196 18.77 -1.31 31.46
C LEU A 196 18.68 0.14 30.95
N LEU A 197 17.47 0.65 30.68
CA LEU A 197 17.28 2.06 30.31
C LEU A 197 17.78 3.00 31.42
N ALA A 198 17.45 2.71 32.68
CA ALA A 198 17.95 3.48 33.81
C ALA A 198 19.48 3.44 33.92
N LEU A 199 20.11 2.27 33.68
CA LEU A 199 21.56 2.13 33.69
C LEU A 199 22.23 2.90 32.54
N LEU A 200 21.71 2.79 31.31
CA LEU A 200 22.22 3.49 30.14
C LEU A 200 22.13 5.02 30.30
N ALA A 201 21.08 5.51 30.97
CA ALA A 201 20.91 6.92 31.29
C ALA A 201 21.96 7.46 32.28
N LEU A 202 22.56 6.60 33.11
CA LEU A 202 23.63 6.96 34.05
C LEU A 202 25.02 6.96 33.39
N LEU A 203 25.18 6.31 32.24
CA LEU A 203 26.45 6.22 31.54
C LEU A 203 26.65 7.40 30.56
N PRO A 204 27.85 7.99 30.49
CA PRO A 204 28.25 8.90 29.41
C PRO A 204 28.08 8.23 28.05
N GLU A 205 27.69 8.99 27.01
CA GLU A 205 27.42 8.44 25.66
C GLU A 205 28.60 7.66 25.10
N GLU A 206 29.84 8.12 25.33
CA GLU A 206 31.05 7.47 24.85
C GLU A 206 31.36 6.16 25.58
N SER A 207 30.71 5.92 26.72
CA SER A 207 30.86 4.71 27.54
C SER A 207 29.66 3.78 27.47
N ARG A 208 28.62 4.13 26.68
CA ARG A 208 27.45 3.27 26.51
C ARG A 208 27.83 2.04 25.70
N PRO A 209 27.40 0.84 26.13
CA PRO A 209 27.54 -0.34 25.29
C PRO A 209 26.71 -0.19 24.01
N PRO A 210 27.02 -0.95 22.94
CA PRO A 210 26.33 -0.90 21.66
C PRO A 210 24.97 -1.62 21.71
N ILE A 211 24.17 -1.32 22.74
CA ILE A 211 22.82 -1.85 22.92
C ILE A 211 21.88 -0.69 22.60
N ASP A 212 21.17 -0.81 21.48
CA ASP A 212 20.03 0.04 21.21
C ASP A 212 18.81 -0.59 21.88
N LEU A 213 17.99 0.22 22.54
CA LEU A 213 16.78 -0.24 23.22
C LEU A 213 15.64 0.72 22.88
N PRO A 214 14.41 0.21 22.75
CA PRO A 214 13.26 1.08 22.56
C PRO A 214 13.17 2.09 23.73
N PRO A 215 12.92 3.38 23.46
CA PRO A 215 12.89 4.43 24.47
C PRO A 215 11.55 4.44 25.24
N TYR A 216 11.06 3.26 25.59
CA TYR A 216 9.75 3.02 26.21
C TYR A 216 9.90 2.34 27.56
N ASP A 217 9.03 2.67 28.51
CA ASP A 217 9.00 2.11 29.85
C ASP A 217 8.36 0.71 29.93
N ARG A 218 7.70 0.29 28.85
CA ARG A 218 7.05 -1.02 28.70
C ARG A 218 7.37 -1.63 27.35
N PHE A 219 7.24 -2.95 27.27
CA PHE A 219 7.36 -3.66 26.01
C PHE A 219 5.99 -4.09 25.48
N GLY A 220 5.74 -3.78 24.21
CA GLY A 220 4.67 -4.35 23.39
C GLY A 220 4.97 -4.04 21.93
N TRP A 221 4.53 -4.89 21.00
CA TRP A 221 4.91 -4.76 19.59
C TRP A 221 4.46 -3.45 18.94
N PHE A 222 3.35 -2.89 19.43
CA PHE A 222 2.78 -1.61 19.00
C PHE A 222 2.68 -0.61 20.17
N PHE A 223 3.42 -0.85 21.27
CA PHE A 223 3.39 0.02 22.44
C PHE A 223 3.78 1.45 22.08
N GLY A 224 2.99 2.43 22.54
CA GLY A 224 3.20 3.85 22.26
C GLY A 224 2.97 4.27 20.80
N ARG A 225 2.54 3.36 19.92
CA ARG A 225 2.28 3.66 18.49
C ARG A 225 0.88 4.24 18.27
N ASN A 226 -0.12 3.77 19.01
CA ASN A 226 -1.52 4.17 18.84
C ASN A 226 -1.69 5.69 19.05
N GLY A 227 -2.07 6.39 17.99
CA GLY A 227 -2.23 7.86 17.98
C GLY A 227 -0.92 8.66 17.99
N SER A 228 0.24 8.02 17.85
CA SER A 228 1.53 8.71 17.81
C SER A 228 1.75 9.43 16.48
N GLU A 229 2.19 10.69 16.54
CA GLU A 229 2.53 11.48 15.34
C GLU A 229 3.90 11.13 14.76
N THR A 230 4.80 10.60 15.58
CA THR A 230 6.23 10.52 15.26
C THR A 230 6.72 9.10 15.02
N TYR A 231 5.96 8.08 15.44
CA TYR A 231 6.40 6.69 15.39
C TYR A 231 6.75 6.22 13.98
N ASP A 232 5.91 6.56 12.99
CA ASP A 232 6.13 6.16 11.58
C ASP A 232 7.13 7.07 10.84
N GLY A 233 7.58 8.14 11.51
CA GLY A 233 8.47 9.14 10.94
C GLY A 233 7.77 10.20 10.09
N THR A 234 8.57 10.96 9.37
CA THR A 234 8.12 12.05 8.50
C THR A 234 8.21 11.65 7.04
N PHE A 235 7.09 11.75 6.33
CA PHE A 235 6.96 11.41 4.93
C PHE A 235 7.07 12.67 4.09
N THR A 236 7.76 12.61 2.96
CA THR A 236 7.68 13.63 1.90
C THR A 236 7.30 12.95 0.60
N ILE A 237 6.18 13.36 0.01
CA ILE A 237 5.60 12.79 -1.21
C ILE A 237 5.45 13.85 -2.30
N GLY A 238 5.44 13.43 -3.56
CA GLY A 238 5.08 14.28 -4.69
C GLY A 238 3.59 14.60 -4.69
N THR A 239 3.25 15.86 -4.96
CA THR A 239 1.86 16.31 -5.06
C THR A 239 1.24 16.04 -6.42
N GLY A 240 2.07 15.84 -7.46
CA GLY A 240 1.62 15.68 -8.84
C GLY A 240 1.42 16.98 -9.62
N LYS A 241 1.71 18.14 -9.01
CA LYS A 241 1.64 19.46 -9.70
C LYS A 241 2.59 19.57 -10.88
N ASP A 242 3.78 19.00 -10.74
CA ASP A 242 4.79 18.92 -11.78
C ASP A 242 4.39 17.91 -12.87
N SER A 243 3.91 16.74 -12.44
CA SER A 243 3.42 15.66 -13.31
C SER A 243 2.50 14.76 -12.50
N VAL A 244 1.32 14.43 -13.04
CA VAL A 244 0.36 13.52 -12.39
C VAL A 244 0.97 12.14 -12.05
N TYR A 245 2.01 11.72 -12.76
CA TYR A 245 2.74 10.48 -12.46
C TYR A 245 3.56 10.53 -11.16
N ASN A 246 3.69 11.71 -10.54
CA ASN A 246 4.37 11.91 -9.27
C ASN A 246 3.40 12.02 -8.08
N THR A 247 2.09 11.95 -8.29
CA THR A 247 1.10 12.00 -7.21
C THR A 247 1.30 10.83 -6.24
N GLY A 248 1.49 11.13 -4.95
CA GLY A 248 1.64 10.13 -3.89
C GLY A 248 3.00 9.42 -3.87
N VAL A 249 3.89 9.72 -4.82
CA VAL A 249 5.20 9.06 -4.92
C VAL A 249 6.14 9.57 -3.82
N MET A 250 6.71 8.65 -3.05
CA MET A 250 7.68 8.91 -2.00
C MET A 250 8.94 9.60 -2.54
N ARG A 251 9.38 10.64 -1.84
CA ARG A 251 10.62 11.39 -2.11
C ARG A 251 11.62 11.22 -0.98
N LEU A 252 11.18 11.45 0.25
CA LEU A 252 12.00 11.37 1.44
C LEU A 252 11.24 10.68 2.56
N TRP A 253 11.98 9.96 3.39
CA TRP A 253 11.53 9.49 4.70
C TRP A 253 12.54 9.97 5.75
N ASN A 254 12.05 10.61 6.80
CA ASN A 254 12.89 11.27 7.82
C ASN A 254 13.94 12.23 7.23
N GLY A 255 13.60 12.90 6.12
CA GLY A 255 14.46 13.86 5.44
C GLY A 255 15.52 13.25 4.51
N ALA A 256 15.61 11.92 4.41
CA ALA A 256 16.56 11.22 3.55
C ALA A 256 15.86 10.52 2.37
N ASN A 257 16.56 10.41 1.23
CA ASN A 257 16.07 9.72 0.03
C ASN A 257 16.49 8.23 -0.03
N ALA A 258 17.28 7.78 0.94
CA ALA A 258 17.65 6.40 1.18
C ALA A 258 17.79 6.19 2.70
N THR A 259 17.54 4.97 3.16
CA THR A 259 17.82 4.54 4.52
C THR A 259 19.24 3.97 4.59
N ASP A 260 19.89 4.15 5.74
CA ASP A 260 21.23 3.61 5.99
C ASP A 260 21.19 2.14 6.48
N TYR A 261 20.00 1.54 6.51
CA TYR A 261 19.79 0.18 7.00
C TYR A 261 20.17 -0.89 5.97
N TYR A 262 20.02 -0.59 4.68
CA TYR A 262 20.31 -1.50 3.57
C TYR A 262 21.25 -0.83 2.57
N ARG A 263 22.06 -1.63 1.88
CA ARG A 263 23.04 -1.10 0.91
C ARG A 263 22.35 -0.71 -0.40
N GLY A 264 23.00 0.17 -1.17
CA GLY A 264 22.66 0.44 -2.57
C GLY A 264 21.18 0.77 -2.80
N GLU A 265 20.59 0.12 -3.81
CA GLU A 265 19.19 0.35 -4.21
C GLU A 265 18.18 -0.23 -3.20
N CYS A 266 18.57 -1.20 -2.36
CA CYS A 266 17.70 -1.80 -1.34
C CYS A 266 17.33 -0.82 -0.21
N GLY A 267 18.17 0.18 0.06
CA GLY A 267 17.87 1.24 1.03
C GLY A 267 17.09 2.42 0.44
N ARG A 268 16.91 2.47 -0.88
CA ARG A 268 16.34 3.65 -1.54
C ARG A 268 14.86 3.81 -1.25
N ILE A 269 14.46 5.04 -0.94
CA ILE A 269 13.05 5.40 -0.76
C ILE A 269 12.38 5.46 -2.13
N ARG A 270 11.40 4.58 -2.38
CA ARG A 270 10.66 4.48 -3.65
C ARG A 270 9.22 4.01 -3.47
N GLY A 271 8.40 4.18 -4.50
CA GLY A 271 7.00 3.78 -4.47
C GLY A 271 6.09 4.84 -3.81
N THR A 272 4.99 4.41 -3.21
CA THR A 272 4.02 5.27 -2.51
C THR A 272 3.87 4.83 -1.06
N THR A 273 3.05 5.52 -0.27
CA THR A 273 2.65 5.06 1.07
C THR A 273 1.60 3.94 1.04
N GLY A 274 1.15 3.52 -0.15
CA GLY A 274 0.12 2.48 -0.33
C GLY A 274 -1.31 3.00 -0.53
N GLU A 275 -1.58 4.27 -0.22
CA GLU A 275 -2.95 4.81 -0.26
C GLU A 275 -3.27 5.66 -1.50
N VAL A 276 -2.29 6.44 -1.94
CA VAL A 276 -2.42 7.31 -3.12
C VAL A 276 -1.42 6.85 -4.15
N TRP A 277 -1.91 6.63 -5.36
CA TRP A 277 -1.13 6.14 -6.48
C TRP A 277 -1.23 7.09 -7.67
N PRO A 278 -0.16 7.16 -8.47
CA PRO A 278 -0.23 7.92 -9.72
C PRO A 278 -1.17 7.22 -10.71
N PRO A 279 -1.98 7.99 -11.47
CA PRO A 279 -2.73 7.44 -12.60
C PRO A 279 -1.76 6.99 -13.70
N TRP A 280 -1.84 5.73 -14.13
CA TRP A 280 -1.03 5.24 -15.26
C TRP A 280 -1.68 5.55 -16.62
N GLY A 281 -2.98 5.87 -16.61
CA GLY A 281 -3.74 6.21 -17.81
C GLY A 281 -4.05 5.00 -18.70
N ARG A 282 -4.74 5.24 -19.83
CA ARG A 282 -5.21 4.17 -20.74
C ARG A 282 -4.11 3.57 -21.65
N THR A 283 -2.85 3.91 -21.42
CA THR A 283 -1.74 3.67 -22.38
C THR A 283 -0.67 2.72 -21.85
N LEU A 284 -1.02 1.85 -20.89
CA LEU A 284 -0.17 0.72 -20.53
C LEU A 284 -0.08 -0.22 -21.74
N THR A 285 1.05 -0.19 -22.45
CA THR A 285 1.37 -1.11 -23.53
C THR A 285 2.39 -2.14 -23.04
N GLY A 286 2.06 -3.43 -23.12
CA GLY A 286 2.92 -4.51 -22.64
C GLY A 286 2.64 -4.89 -21.18
N THR A 287 3.61 -5.52 -20.53
CA THR A 287 3.48 -5.92 -19.12
C THR A 287 3.54 -4.68 -18.22
N PRO A 288 2.55 -4.49 -17.31
CA PRO A 288 2.59 -3.40 -16.34
C PRO A 288 3.87 -3.42 -15.49
N PRO A 289 4.42 -2.25 -15.11
CA PRO A 289 5.58 -2.20 -14.24
C PRO A 289 5.25 -2.71 -12.83
N SER A 290 6.26 -3.14 -12.08
CA SER A 290 6.13 -3.46 -10.66
C SER A 290 5.74 -2.22 -9.87
N VAL A 291 4.95 -2.42 -8.81
CA VAL A 291 4.55 -1.36 -7.88
C VAL A 291 5.36 -1.48 -6.60
N SER A 292 5.58 -0.37 -5.90
CA SER A 292 6.30 -0.41 -4.63
C SER A 292 5.54 0.36 -3.55
N VAL A 293 5.50 -0.21 -2.35
CA VAL A 293 4.93 0.40 -1.16
C VAL A 293 6.05 0.60 -0.16
N PHE A 294 6.28 1.84 0.25
CA PHE A 294 7.19 2.13 1.35
C PHE A 294 6.55 1.73 2.67
N ALA A 295 7.18 0.82 3.40
CA ALA A 295 6.69 0.31 4.67
C ALA A 295 7.67 0.69 5.80
N PRO A 296 7.31 1.64 6.69
CA PRO A 296 8.13 2.00 7.86
C PRO A 296 8.43 0.81 8.77
N ASP A 297 7.59 -0.23 8.73
CA ASP A 297 7.77 -1.45 9.52
C ASP A 297 8.96 -2.30 9.06
N VAL A 298 9.34 -2.25 7.78
CA VAL A 298 10.55 -2.91 7.23
C VAL A 298 11.66 -1.92 6.86
N CYS A 299 11.40 -0.62 7.07
CA CYS A 299 12.35 0.48 6.85
C CYS A 299 12.89 0.56 5.40
N SER A 300 12.08 0.08 4.46
CA SER A 300 12.35 0.07 3.03
C SER A 300 11.04 -0.09 2.24
N SER A 301 11.14 -0.16 0.91
CA SER A 301 10.04 -0.37 -0.01
C SER A 301 9.88 -1.84 -0.38
N VAL A 302 8.67 -2.36 -0.22
CA VAL A 302 8.26 -3.68 -0.71
C VAL A 302 7.79 -3.54 -2.15
N THR A 303 8.42 -4.26 -3.07
CA THR A 303 8.11 -4.22 -4.51
C THR A 303 7.27 -5.43 -4.91
N LEU A 304 6.07 -5.21 -5.46
CA LEU A 304 5.15 -6.23 -5.92
C LEU A 304 5.17 -6.33 -7.45
N GLU A 305 5.08 -7.55 -7.97
CA GLU A 305 5.13 -7.85 -9.40
C GLU A 305 3.73 -8.08 -9.97
N TYR A 306 3.51 -7.67 -11.21
CA TYR A 306 2.24 -7.85 -11.88
C TYR A 306 1.92 -9.35 -12.02
N ALA A 307 0.72 -9.73 -11.60
CA ALA A 307 0.23 -11.11 -11.65
C ALA A 307 -0.77 -11.29 -12.80
N GLU A 308 -1.89 -10.55 -12.75
CA GLU A 308 -3.02 -10.78 -13.66
C GLU A 308 -3.94 -9.55 -13.78
N GLU A 309 -4.75 -9.54 -14.84
CA GLU A 309 -5.94 -8.70 -14.93
C GLU A 309 -7.05 -9.29 -14.05
N MET A 310 -7.88 -8.43 -13.48
CA MET A 310 -8.98 -8.83 -12.61
C MET A 310 -10.18 -7.90 -12.81
N GLU A 311 -11.36 -8.37 -12.40
CA GLU A 311 -12.57 -7.54 -12.31
C GLU A 311 -13.10 -7.55 -10.87
N ARG A 312 -13.44 -6.38 -10.34
CA ARG A 312 -14.05 -6.23 -9.01
C ARG A 312 -15.23 -5.28 -9.10
N TYR A 313 -16.41 -5.77 -8.73
CA TYR A 313 -17.68 -5.04 -8.84
C TYR A 313 -17.94 -4.45 -10.23
N GLY A 314 -17.46 -5.08 -11.33
CA GLY A 314 -17.58 -4.53 -12.69
C GLY A 314 -16.61 -3.40 -13.04
N ILE A 315 -15.53 -3.22 -12.25
CA ILE A 315 -14.40 -2.35 -12.57
C ILE A 315 -13.21 -3.23 -12.95
N ASP A 316 -12.68 -2.99 -14.14
CA ASP A 316 -11.44 -3.61 -14.61
C ASP A 316 -10.26 -3.09 -13.80
N GLY A 317 -9.38 -3.98 -13.37
CA GLY A 317 -8.19 -3.64 -12.62
C GLY A 317 -7.06 -4.61 -12.84
N LEU A 318 -5.93 -4.30 -12.23
CA LEU A 318 -4.70 -5.09 -12.31
C LEU A 318 -4.30 -5.52 -10.91
N ARG A 319 -3.81 -6.76 -10.76
CA ARG A 319 -3.33 -7.30 -9.50
C ARG A 319 -1.81 -7.44 -9.52
N TRP A 320 -1.17 -6.96 -8.46
CA TRP A 320 0.23 -7.19 -8.15
C TRP A 320 0.35 -8.05 -6.91
N ILE A 321 1.38 -8.91 -6.87
CA ILE A 321 1.63 -9.82 -5.76
C ILE A 321 3.08 -9.73 -5.29
N GLY A 322 3.28 -10.03 -4.02
CA GLY A 322 4.59 -10.23 -3.43
C GLY A 322 5.12 -11.61 -3.82
N THR A 323 6.21 -11.65 -4.58
CA THR A 323 6.91 -12.88 -4.98
C THR A 323 8.06 -13.19 -4.04
N ASP A 324 8.76 -14.31 -4.27
CA ASP A 324 9.94 -14.70 -3.48
C ASP A 324 11.06 -13.64 -3.55
N ARG A 325 11.05 -12.81 -4.60
CA ARG A 325 11.94 -11.66 -4.80
C ARG A 325 11.91 -10.62 -3.68
N VAL A 326 10.79 -10.46 -2.96
CA VAL A 326 10.64 -9.43 -1.94
C VAL A 326 11.60 -9.62 -0.77
N PHE A 327 11.77 -10.87 -0.34
CA PHE A 327 12.63 -11.27 0.78
C PHE A 327 13.79 -12.16 0.32
N ASP A 328 14.24 -11.95 -0.92
CA ASP A 328 15.45 -12.57 -1.45
C ASP A 328 16.70 -11.80 -1.04
N ASN A 329 17.81 -12.51 -0.94
CA ASN A 329 19.06 -12.00 -0.39
C ASN A 329 20.24 -12.13 -1.36
N GLY A 330 19.96 -12.06 -2.66
CA GLY A 330 20.93 -12.26 -3.73
C GLY A 330 21.04 -13.70 -4.21
N LEU A 331 20.33 -14.65 -3.59
CA LEU A 331 20.37 -16.06 -3.95
C LEU A 331 19.74 -16.32 -5.32
N HIS A 332 18.53 -15.81 -5.53
CA HIS A 332 17.81 -15.96 -6.80
C HIS A 332 17.90 -14.69 -7.67
N TYR A 333 17.99 -13.51 -7.05
CA TYR A 333 17.94 -12.22 -7.73
C TYR A 333 19.17 -11.37 -7.35
N PRO A 334 20.21 -11.25 -8.19
CA PRO A 334 21.47 -10.61 -7.81
C PRO A 334 21.35 -9.18 -7.27
N GLU A 335 20.33 -8.42 -7.68
CA GLU A 335 20.09 -7.06 -7.22
C GLU A 335 19.53 -6.95 -5.79
N THR A 336 19.03 -8.04 -5.20
CA THR A 336 18.53 -8.08 -3.82
C THR A 336 19.64 -8.40 -2.80
N GLU A 337 20.86 -8.70 -3.26
CA GLU A 337 22.04 -8.94 -2.40
C GLU A 337 22.24 -7.82 -1.38
N CYS A 338 21.90 -6.58 -1.75
CA CYS A 338 22.02 -5.42 -0.89
C CYS A 338 21.05 -5.39 0.30
N GLN A 339 20.09 -6.32 0.38
CA GLN A 339 19.24 -6.55 1.56
C GLN A 339 20.02 -7.23 2.70
N CYS A 340 21.12 -7.91 2.39
CA CYS A 340 21.99 -8.51 3.41
C CYS A 340 22.69 -7.42 4.24
N THR A 341 22.50 -7.50 5.55
CA THR A 341 22.92 -6.53 6.58
C THR A 341 24.25 -6.86 7.25
N ALA A 342 25.03 -7.80 6.70
CA ALA A 342 26.36 -8.13 7.20
C ALA A 342 27.28 -6.92 7.26
N GLU A 343 28.23 -6.94 8.21
CA GLU A 343 29.26 -5.89 8.31
C GLU A 343 30.25 -5.98 7.14
N ASP A 344 30.71 -7.19 6.82
CA ASP A 344 31.45 -7.48 5.59
C ASP A 344 30.52 -8.13 4.57
N VAL A 345 30.55 -7.62 3.34
CA VAL A 345 29.79 -8.17 2.20
C VAL A 345 30.21 -9.62 1.91
N ALA A 346 31.43 -10.01 2.24
CA ALA A 346 31.92 -11.38 2.08
C ALA A 346 31.16 -12.40 2.95
N ASP A 347 30.50 -11.95 4.02
CA ASP A 347 29.72 -12.81 4.92
C ASP A 347 28.26 -12.99 4.46
N CYS A 348 27.88 -12.38 3.34
CA CYS A 348 26.54 -12.53 2.78
C CYS A 348 26.38 -13.84 1.96
N PRO A 349 25.20 -14.49 2.02
CA PRO A 349 24.02 -14.13 2.83
C PRO A 349 24.12 -14.65 4.29
N LEU A 350 23.58 -13.86 5.24
CA LEU A 350 23.49 -14.23 6.66
C LEU A 350 22.24 -15.07 7.01
N LEU A 351 21.17 -14.87 6.27
CA LEU A 351 19.89 -15.54 6.44
C LEU A 351 19.67 -16.49 5.26
N ASP A 352 18.84 -17.52 5.45
CA ASP A 352 18.29 -18.25 4.30
C ASP A 352 17.30 -17.36 3.53
N ASN A 353 17.02 -17.69 2.27
CA ASN A 353 16.07 -16.94 1.45
C ASN A 353 14.66 -16.91 2.06
N GLY A 354 13.96 -15.78 1.93
CA GLY A 354 12.57 -15.58 2.36
C GLY A 354 12.39 -14.91 3.71
N ALA A 355 13.46 -14.36 4.29
CA ALA A 355 13.42 -13.49 5.45
C ALA A 355 14.37 -12.30 5.26
N MET A 356 13.95 -11.12 5.72
CA MET A 356 14.70 -9.86 5.63
C MET A 356 15.03 -9.37 7.03
N ASP A 357 16.30 -9.07 7.29
CA ASP A 357 16.74 -8.52 8.58
C ASP A 357 16.30 -7.07 8.76
N VAL A 358 15.60 -6.78 9.86
CA VAL A 358 15.17 -5.42 10.23
C VAL A 358 15.82 -4.95 11.54
N SER A 359 16.82 -5.69 12.05
CA SER A 359 17.46 -5.44 13.34
C SER A 359 17.97 -4.01 13.49
N ARG A 360 18.66 -3.49 12.47
CA ARG A 360 19.23 -2.14 12.48
C ARG A 360 18.19 -1.03 12.63
N CYS A 361 16.94 -1.26 12.20
CA CYS A 361 15.89 -0.26 12.29
C CYS A 361 14.84 -0.55 13.37
N LYS A 362 14.98 -1.67 14.10
CA LYS A 362 14.14 -2.08 15.22
C LYS A 362 14.97 -2.23 16.49
N PHE A 363 15.66 -1.16 16.84
CA PHE A 363 16.42 -1.03 18.11
C PHE A 363 17.40 -2.18 18.35
N GLY A 364 18.08 -2.66 17.32
CA GLY A 364 19.09 -3.71 17.43
C GLY A 364 18.56 -5.09 17.83
N ALA A 365 17.25 -5.29 17.94
CA ALA A 365 16.68 -6.61 18.20
C ALA A 365 17.01 -7.57 17.04
N PRO A 366 17.23 -8.88 17.27
CA PRO A 366 17.45 -9.86 16.21
C PRO A 366 16.17 -10.17 15.44
N ALA A 367 15.47 -9.15 14.95
CA ALA A 367 14.16 -9.23 14.33
C ALA A 367 14.30 -9.33 12.80
N THR A 368 13.50 -10.21 12.20
CA THR A 368 13.38 -10.36 10.76
C THR A 368 11.92 -10.30 10.32
N VAL A 369 11.70 -10.03 9.04
CA VAL A 369 10.37 -10.01 8.42
C VAL A 369 10.30 -11.03 7.30
N SER A 370 9.19 -11.76 7.23
CA SER A 370 8.87 -12.72 6.17
C SER A 370 7.40 -12.60 5.77
N TYR A 371 6.94 -13.42 4.82
CA TYR A 371 5.50 -13.65 4.68
C TYR A 371 4.97 -14.55 5.81
N PRO A 372 3.65 -14.49 6.09
CA PRO A 372 3.02 -15.34 7.10
C PRO A 372 3.29 -16.83 6.89
N HIS A 373 3.51 -17.55 7.99
CA HIS A 373 3.83 -18.97 8.03
C HIS A 373 5.08 -19.33 7.20
N PHE A 374 5.99 -18.37 6.97
CA PHE A 374 7.15 -18.52 6.10
C PHE A 374 6.78 -18.91 4.65
N TYR A 375 5.63 -18.42 4.16
CA TYR A 375 5.25 -18.57 2.75
C TYR A 375 6.37 -18.02 1.83
N LEU A 376 6.73 -18.78 0.79
CA LEU A 376 7.85 -18.49 -0.13
C LEU A 376 9.25 -18.42 0.49
N ALA A 377 9.42 -18.84 1.76
CA ALA A 377 10.73 -18.90 2.39
C ALA A 377 11.36 -20.29 2.32
N ASN A 378 12.66 -20.36 2.65
CA ASN A 378 13.40 -21.62 2.70
C ASN A 378 12.77 -22.60 3.70
N GLU A 379 12.70 -23.87 3.33
CA GLU A 379 12.17 -24.94 4.19
C GLU A 379 12.95 -25.10 5.51
N SER A 380 14.19 -24.61 5.60
CA SER A 380 14.97 -24.59 6.85
C SER A 380 14.20 -23.94 7.99
N TYR A 381 13.49 -22.84 7.72
CA TYR A 381 12.66 -22.14 8.71
C TYR A 381 11.49 -22.98 9.23
N LEU A 382 10.98 -23.90 8.42
CA LEU A 382 9.88 -24.80 8.81
C LEU A 382 10.37 -26.03 9.58
N LYS A 383 11.61 -26.48 9.34
CA LYS A 383 12.16 -27.71 9.96
C LYS A 383 12.35 -27.57 11.47
N GLY A 384 12.76 -26.38 11.92
CA GLY A 384 13.08 -26.09 13.32
C GLY A 384 11.87 -25.96 14.24
N ILE A 385 10.67 -25.71 13.69
CA ILE A 385 9.46 -25.43 14.46
C ILE A 385 8.30 -26.34 14.00
N SER A 386 7.14 -26.22 14.65
CA SER A 386 5.90 -26.89 14.23
C SER A 386 4.72 -25.98 14.47
N GLY A 387 3.64 -26.17 13.69
CA GLY A 387 2.46 -25.30 13.69
C GLY A 387 2.33 -24.43 12.43
N MET A 388 3.42 -24.26 11.68
CA MET A 388 3.40 -23.50 10.41
C MET A 388 2.69 -24.27 9.30
N GLN A 389 1.88 -23.54 8.53
CA GLN A 389 1.08 -24.05 7.41
C GLN A 389 1.04 -23.02 6.27
N PRO A 390 2.13 -22.82 5.52
CA PRO A 390 2.17 -21.82 4.44
C PRO A 390 1.11 -22.13 3.38
N ASN A 391 0.34 -21.11 2.98
CA ASN A 391 -0.72 -21.21 1.98
C ASN A 391 -0.72 -19.96 1.10
N GLU A 392 -0.63 -20.13 -0.22
CA GLU A 392 -0.60 -19.02 -1.16
C GLU A 392 -1.86 -18.13 -1.07
N LYS A 393 -3.06 -18.73 -0.99
CA LYS A 393 -4.30 -17.96 -0.99
C LYS A 393 -4.49 -17.13 0.27
N GLU A 394 -3.97 -17.62 1.39
CA GLU A 394 -4.08 -16.94 2.69
C GLU A 394 -2.93 -15.96 2.95
N HIS A 395 -1.70 -16.29 2.56
CA HIS A 395 -0.49 -15.60 3.05
C HIS A 395 0.22 -14.75 1.99
N ARG A 396 -0.31 -14.66 0.77
CA ARG A 396 0.23 -13.78 -0.27
C ARG A 396 -0.11 -12.32 0.02
N PHE A 397 0.88 -11.45 -0.11
CA PHE A 397 0.66 -10.01 -0.20
C PHE A 397 0.15 -9.70 -1.61
N GLU A 398 -1.02 -9.08 -1.73
CA GLU A 398 -1.51 -8.55 -3.00
C GLU A 398 -2.04 -7.11 -2.91
N MET A 399 -1.99 -6.46 -4.07
CA MET A 399 -2.49 -5.11 -4.28
C MET A 399 -3.21 -5.03 -5.62
N GLU A 400 -4.43 -4.50 -5.59
CA GLU A 400 -5.30 -4.38 -6.76
C GLU A 400 -5.54 -2.90 -7.04
N LEU A 401 -5.25 -2.46 -8.26
CA LEU A 401 -5.37 -1.06 -8.65
C LEU A 401 -6.12 -0.94 -9.97
N GLU A 402 -6.97 0.08 -10.07
CA GLU A 402 -7.57 0.50 -11.33
C GLU A 402 -6.52 1.30 -12.13
N PRO A 403 -6.15 0.87 -13.35
CA PRO A 403 -5.00 1.41 -14.05
C PRO A 403 -5.13 2.87 -14.51
N TYR A 404 -6.34 3.34 -14.82
CA TYR A 404 -6.55 4.69 -15.35
C TYR A 404 -6.35 5.76 -14.27
N THR A 405 -6.87 5.54 -13.08
CA THR A 405 -6.90 6.47 -11.95
C THR A 405 -5.84 6.18 -10.89
N GLY A 406 -5.39 4.93 -10.78
CA GLY A 406 -4.54 4.45 -9.69
C GLY A 406 -5.32 4.10 -8.42
N VAL A 407 -6.66 4.16 -8.42
CA VAL A 407 -7.47 3.90 -7.22
C VAL A 407 -7.28 2.44 -6.76
N PRO A 408 -6.94 2.21 -5.47
CA PRO A 408 -6.93 0.86 -4.92
C PRO A 408 -8.32 0.23 -4.91
N LEU A 409 -8.45 -0.94 -5.52
CA LEU A 409 -9.69 -1.73 -5.56
C LEU A 409 -9.74 -2.73 -4.40
N GLY A 410 -8.57 -3.21 -3.97
CA GLY A 410 -8.40 -4.19 -2.92
C GLY A 410 -6.94 -4.25 -2.49
N VAL A 411 -6.70 -4.27 -1.19
CA VAL A 411 -5.36 -4.39 -0.61
C VAL A 411 -5.42 -5.48 0.44
N ARG A 412 -4.43 -6.37 0.40
CA ARG A 412 -4.17 -7.34 1.45
C ARG A 412 -2.66 -7.40 1.67
N ALA A 413 -2.19 -6.48 2.50
CA ALA A 413 -0.80 -6.38 2.91
C ALA A 413 -0.57 -7.28 4.12
N GLN A 414 0.41 -8.18 4.04
CA GLN A 414 0.61 -9.21 5.06
C GLN A 414 2.07 -9.49 5.28
N LEU A 415 2.51 -9.40 6.53
CA LEU A 415 3.88 -9.65 6.94
C LEU A 415 3.92 -10.37 8.28
N GLN A 416 4.99 -11.11 8.51
CA GLN A 416 5.28 -11.81 9.74
C GLN A 416 6.57 -11.29 10.34
N VAL A 417 6.55 -11.01 11.64
CA VAL A 417 7.73 -10.68 12.43
C VAL A 417 8.26 -11.97 13.04
N ASN A 418 9.57 -12.16 12.94
CA ASN A 418 10.28 -13.28 13.53
C ASN A 418 11.47 -12.78 14.35
N LEU A 419 11.95 -13.61 15.27
CA LEU A 419 13.18 -13.38 16.02
C LEU A 419 14.18 -14.50 15.71
N ASP A 420 15.44 -14.15 15.43
CA ASP A 420 16.55 -15.11 15.33
C ASP A 420 16.95 -15.54 16.74
N VAL A 421 16.37 -16.65 17.21
CA VAL A 421 16.55 -17.17 18.55
C VAL A 421 17.79 -18.03 18.59
N LYS A 422 18.76 -17.62 19.41
CA LYS A 422 20.00 -18.35 19.71
C LYS A 422 20.37 -18.15 21.17
N GLN A 423 21.35 -18.91 21.65
CA GLN A 423 21.81 -18.80 23.04
C GLN A 423 22.56 -17.48 23.31
N TYR A 424 23.27 -16.95 22.30
CA TYR A 424 24.08 -15.73 22.38
C TYR A 424 25.02 -15.63 23.59
N GLY A 425 25.38 -16.76 24.23
CA GLY A 425 26.22 -16.79 25.44
C GLY A 425 25.53 -16.39 26.74
N MET A 426 24.21 -16.11 26.73
CA MET A 426 23.43 -15.74 27.92
C MET A 426 23.06 -16.95 28.78
N THR A 427 23.09 -16.81 30.11
CA THR A 427 22.76 -17.91 31.03
C THR A 427 21.31 -18.38 30.89
N LEU A 428 20.37 -17.45 30.78
CA LEU A 428 18.93 -17.76 30.68
C LEU A 428 18.53 -18.36 29.32
N LEU A 429 19.34 -18.16 28.28
CA LEU A 429 19.09 -18.70 26.93
C LEU A 429 19.83 -20.02 26.70
N LYS A 430 20.53 -20.56 27.70
CA LYS A 430 21.29 -21.79 27.56
C LYS A 430 20.37 -22.96 27.21
N GLY A 431 20.67 -23.62 26.09
CA GLY A 431 19.86 -24.74 25.58
C GLY A 431 18.57 -24.31 24.87
N ILE A 432 18.33 -23.02 24.66
CA ILE A 432 17.24 -22.56 23.77
C ILE A 432 17.47 -23.11 22.35
N PRO A 433 16.43 -23.59 21.64
CA PRO A 433 16.58 -24.04 20.26
C PRO A 433 17.05 -22.89 19.35
N GLU A 434 17.99 -23.19 18.46
CA GLU A 434 18.46 -22.24 17.45
C GLU A 434 17.52 -22.26 16.24
N VAL A 435 16.58 -21.30 16.19
CA VAL A 435 15.52 -21.24 15.18
C VAL A 435 15.12 -19.80 14.87
N MET A 436 14.59 -19.59 13.65
CA MET A 436 13.85 -18.38 13.33
C MET A 436 12.44 -18.51 13.92
N LEU A 437 12.21 -17.94 15.09
CA LEU A 437 10.94 -18.07 15.81
C LEU A 437 9.96 -16.98 15.37
N PRO A 438 8.83 -17.31 14.74
CA PRO A 438 7.80 -16.32 14.42
C PRO A 438 7.09 -15.91 15.71
N VAL A 439 6.79 -14.62 15.86
CA VAL A 439 6.19 -14.06 17.10
C VAL A 439 4.81 -13.46 16.86
N LEU A 440 4.62 -12.81 15.70
CA LEU A 440 3.33 -12.34 15.23
C LEU A 440 3.32 -12.23 13.72
N TRP A 441 2.14 -12.28 13.13
CA TRP A 441 1.92 -11.79 11.78
C TRP A 441 0.67 -10.94 11.73
N PHE A 442 0.59 -10.10 10.71
CA PHE A 442 -0.54 -9.20 10.55
C PHE A 442 -1.06 -9.24 9.12
N ARG A 443 -2.34 -8.92 8.99
CA ARG A 443 -3.01 -8.69 7.72
C ARG A 443 -3.70 -7.34 7.80
N GLN A 444 -3.29 -6.43 6.92
CA GLN A 444 -3.97 -5.16 6.73
C GLN A 444 -4.81 -5.26 5.45
N THR A 445 -6.13 -5.09 5.60
CA THR A 445 -7.08 -5.14 4.49
C THR A 445 -7.78 -3.81 4.30
N ALA A 446 -7.95 -3.45 3.03
CA ALA A 446 -8.84 -2.39 2.59
C ALA A 446 -9.49 -2.86 1.29
N SER A 447 -10.79 -2.71 1.15
CA SER A 447 -11.48 -3.18 -0.05
C SER A 447 -12.58 -2.21 -0.44
N LEU A 448 -12.75 -2.07 -1.75
CA LEU A 448 -13.82 -1.29 -2.34
C LEU A 448 -15.18 -1.85 -1.92
N THR A 449 -16.14 -0.96 -1.64
CA THR A 449 -17.55 -1.32 -1.43
C THR A 449 -18.33 -1.21 -2.74
N GLU A 450 -19.47 -1.91 -2.85
CA GLU A 450 -20.30 -1.87 -4.06
C GLU A 450 -20.84 -0.45 -4.36
N GLU A 451 -21.19 0.32 -3.33
CA GLU A 451 -21.64 1.72 -3.46
C GLU A 451 -20.55 2.61 -4.06
N LEU A 452 -19.32 2.54 -3.53
CA LEU A 452 -18.20 3.33 -4.04
C LEU A 452 -17.78 2.88 -5.45
N ALA A 453 -18.00 1.60 -5.79
CA ALA A 453 -17.71 1.09 -7.12
C ALA A 453 -18.58 1.77 -8.20
N ASP A 454 -19.84 2.08 -7.92
CA ASP A 454 -20.72 2.72 -8.90
C ASP A 454 -20.30 4.17 -9.21
N ASP A 455 -19.82 4.90 -8.21
CA ASP A 455 -19.24 6.23 -8.40
C ASP A 455 -17.96 6.17 -9.26
N ILE A 456 -17.08 5.19 -9.00
CA ILE A 456 -15.87 4.99 -9.80
C ILE A 456 -16.22 4.66 -11.25
N LYS A 457 -17.19 3.76 -11.51
CA LYS A 457 -17.62 3.43 -12.88
C LYS A 457 -18.08 4.67 -13.64
N LEU A 458 -18.84 5.55 -13.00
CA LEU A 458 -19.30 6.79 -13.62
C LEU A 458 -18.13 7.68 -14.05
N ILE A 459 -17.10 7.79 -13.21
CA ILE A 459 -15.88 8.55 -13.50
C ILE A 459 -15.12 7.93 -14.68
N LEU A 460 -14.99 6.59 -14.71
CA LEU A 460 -14.26 5.87 -15.76
C LEU A 460 -14.92 5.96 -17.13
N ILE A 461 -16.25 5.95 -17.20
CA ILE A 461 -17.02 6.01 -18.46
C ILE A 461 -17.28 7.43 -18.96
N LEU A 462 -17.15 8.45 -18.11
CA LEU A 462 -17.43 9.86 -18.45
C LEU A 462 -16.70 10.36 -19.73
N PRO A 463 -15.42 10.01 -19.98
CA PRO A 463 -14.75 10.37 -21.23
C PRO A 463 -15.45 9.78 -22.46
N ASP A 464 -15.97 8.56 -22.36
CA ASP A 464 -16.55 7.81 -23.47
C ASP A 464 -18.00 8.23 -23.74
N ILE A 465 -18.77 8.61 -22.70
CA ILE A 465 -20.14 9.11 -22.85
C ILE A 465 -20.22 10.26 -23.87
N GLY A 466 -19.33 11.25 -23.76
CA GLY A 466 -19.35 12.39 -24.69
C GLY A 466 -19.02 11.98 -26.13
N VAL A 467 -18.17 10.97 -26.32
CA VAL A 467 -17.87 10.39 -27.63
C VAL A 467 -19.08 9.65 -28.20
N TYR A 468 -19.77 8.83 -27.39
CA TYR A 468 -20.98 8.14 -27.81
C TYR A 468 -22.12 9.11 -28.15
N VAL A 469 -22.31 10.17 -27.35
CA VAL A 469 -23.27 11.25 -27.63
C VAL A 469 -22.89 11.97 -28.92
N ALA A 470 -21.61 12.26 -29.14
CA ALA A 470 -21.12 12.84 -30.39
C ALA A 470 -21.44 11.95 -31.60
N TYR A 471 -21.22 10.64 -31.51
CA TYR A 471 -21.59 9.71 -32.59
C TYR A 471 -23.10 9.68 -32.85
N ALA A 472 -23.93 9.66 -31.81
CA ALA A 472 -25.38 9.68 -31.95
C ALA A 472 -25.88 10.98 -32.62
N LEU A 473 -25.41 12.14 -32.14
CA LEU A 473 -25.75 13.44 -32.72
C LEU A 473 -25.23 13.59 -34.15
N GLY A 474 -24.02 13.08 -34.42
CA GLY A 474 -23.42 13.06 -35.75
C GLY A 474 -24.23 12.22 -36.73
N ALA A 475 -24.65 11.01 -36.33
CA ALA A 475 -25.49 10.14 -37.14
C ALA A 475 -26.85 10.79 -37.46
N LEU A 476 -27.50 11.41 -36.45
CA LEU A 476 -28.74 12.15 -36.64
C LEU A 476 -28.55 13.37 -37.56
N GLY A 477 -27.43 14.09 -37.41
CA GLY A 477 -27.06 15.21 -38.26
C GLY A 477 -26.87 14.79 -39.72
N ILE A 478 -26.16 13.69 -39.98
CA ILE A 478 -25.93 13.15 -41.33
C ILE A 478 -27.26 12.71 -41.95
N ILE A 479 -28.09 11.95 -41.22
CA ILE A 479 -29.42 11.53 -41.72
C ILE A 479 -30.26 12.76 -42.04
N GLY A 480 -30.29 13.75 -41.14
CA GLY A 480 -30.99 15.02 -41.36
C GLY A 480 -30.47 15.78 -42.58
N LEU A 481 -29.15 15.84 -42.77
CA LEU A 481 -28.51 16.50 -43.91
C LEU A 481 -28.89 15.81 -45.22
N VAL A 482 -28.83 14.47 -45.28
CA VAL A 482 -29.23 13.69 -46.46
C VAL A 482 -30.70 13.96 -46.80
N LEU A 483 -31.59 13.95 -45.80
CA LEU A 483 -33.00 14.26 -46.01
C LEU A 483 -33.20 15.72 -46.47
N ALA A 484 -32.51 16.68 -45.85
CA ALA A 484 -32.61 18.10 -46.21
C ALA A 484 -32.13 18.35 -47.65
N VAL A 485 -31.04 17.71 -48.08
CA VAL A 485 -30.54 17.74 -49.45
C VAL A 485 -31.54 17.06 -50.40
N TYR A 486 -32.00 15.85 -50.07
CA TYR A 486 -32.97 15.10 -50.88
C TYR A 486 -34.26 15.89 -51.12
N PHE A 487 -34.87 16.46 -50.07
CA PHE A 487 -36.08 17.28 -50.18
C PHE A 487 -35.83 18.62 -50.89
N SER A 488 -34.63 19.19 -50.76
CA SER A 488 -34.25 20.41 -51.49
C SER A 488 -34.12 20.17 -52.99
N VAL A 489 -33.49 19.06 -53.40
CA VAL A 489 -33.31 18.67 -54.80
C VAL A 489 -34.63 18.25 -55.45
N THR A 490 -35.42 17.40 -54.79
CA THR A 490 -36.71 16.92 -55.32
C THR A 490 -37.73 18.05 -55.48
N ARG A 491 -37.82 18.99 -54.53
CA ARG A 491 -38.69 20.16 -54.67
C ARG A 491 -38.18 21.19 -55.69
N TRP A 492 -36.87 21.29 -55.91
CA TRP A 492 -36.33 22.15 -56.97
C TRP A 492 -36.67 21.62 -58.37
N LYS A 493 -36.60 20.29 -58.57
CA LYS A 493 -37.06 19.65 -59.82
C LYS A 493 -38.55 19.87 -60.10
N LEU A 494 -39.40 19.93 -59.07
CA LEU A 494 -40.83 20.22 -59.20
C LEU A 494 -41.16 21.69 -59.49
N GLN A 495 -40.22 22.62 -59.29
CA GLN A 495 -40.41 24.08 -59.48
C GLN A 495 -39.74 24.62 -60.76
N SER A 496 -39.13 23.76 -61.58
CA SER A 496 -38.53 24.17 -62.87
C SER A 496 -39.65 24.54 -63.86
N PRO A 497 -39.64 25.73 -64.51
CA PRO A 497 -40.72 26.14 -65.41
C PRO A 497 -40.74 25.30 -66.70
N PRO A 498 -41.92 25.10 -67.34
CA PRO A 498 -41.97 24.57 -68.69
C PRO A 498 -41.23 25.49 -69.69
N GLN A 499 -40.61 24.88 -70.71
CA GLN A 499 -39.77 25.51 -71.74
C GLN A 499 -40.47 26.62 -72.56
N PRO A 500 -39.71 27.50 -73.25
CA PRO A 500 -40.25 28.70 -73.90
C PRO A 500 -41.02 28.42 -75.21
N VAL A 501 -41.93 29.35 -75.48
CA VAL A 501 -42.91 29.53 -76.57
C VAL A 501 -42.44 29.13 -77.99
N GLU A 502 -43.25 28.35 -78.72
CA GLU A 502 -43.29 28.40 -80.19
C GLU A 502 -44.28 29.49 -80.64
N ALA A 503 -43.76 30.55 -81.23
CA ALA A 503 -44.54 31.51 -82.00
C ALA A 503 -44.97 30.86 -83.32
N LYS A 504 -46.28 30.76 -83.58
CA LYS A 504 -46.80 30.56 -84.94
C LYS A 504 -47.36 31.86 -85.48
N THR A 505 -46.60 32.46 -86.39
CA THR A 505 -47.03 33.46 -87.37
C THR A 505 -47.74 32.76 -88.55
N ALA A 506 -48.62 33.53 -89.23
CA ALA A 506 -49.41 33.23 -90.44
C ALA A 506 -50.69 32.40 -90.20
N LEU A 507 -51.89 32.82 -90.62
CA LEU A 507 -52.31 33.74 -91.70
C LEU A 507 -53.58 34.50 -91.30
#